data_AF-A0A7H9EAX2-F1
#
_entry.id   AF-A0A7H9EAX2-F1
#
_cell.length_a   1.000
_cell.length_b   1.000
_cell.length_c   1.000
_cell.angle_alpha   90.00
_cell.angle_beta   90.00
_cell.angle_gamma   90.00
#
_symmetry.space_group_name_H-M   'P 1'
#
loop_
_entity.id
_entity.type
_entity.pdbx_description
1 polymer ?
#
loop_
_entity_poly.entity_id
_entity_poly.type
_entity_poly.pdbx_seq_one_letter_code
_entity_poly.pdbx_strand_id
1 'polypeptide(L)'
;MKIDLPVGTRAILEEFIDAYTPYFLMKYGYREYSTLVPLSGRRVICRSVKTKYGEIIVHDDDVLTYVGGKKWAVEQRKEHRDGTAQR
;
A
#
# COMPACT_ATOMS: atom_id res chain seq x y z
N MET A 1 -15.15 -6.90 9.80
CA MET A 1 -14.21 -5.76 9.77
C MET A 1 -13.42 -5.79 11.07
N LYS A 2 -12.09 -5.95 11.02
CA LYS A 2 -11.25 -5.85 12.23
C LYS A 2 -11.21 -4.39 12.68
N ILE A 3 -11.36 -4.17 13.98
CA ILE A 3 -11.63 -2.85 14.56
C ILE A 3 -10.33 -2.09 14.89
N ASP A 4 -9.19 -2.77 14.84
CA ASP A 4 -7.85 -2.20 15.06
C ASP A 4 -6.81 -2.93 14.21
N LEU A 5 -5.69 -2.25 13.91
CA LEU A 5 -4.52 -2.79 13.21
C LEU A 5 -3.32 -2.81 14.18
N PRO A 6 -3.04 -3.97 14.81
CA PRO A 6 -1.95 -4.09 15.77
C PRO A 6 -0.58 -3.81 15.15
N VAL A 7 0.31 -3.19 15.93
CA VAL A 7 1.73 -3.04 15.56
C VAL A 7 2.36 -4.43 15.42
N GLY A 8 3.13 -4.62 14.35
CA GLY A 8 3.73 -5.90 13.99
C GLY A 8 2.88 -6.75 13.06
N THR A 9 1.64 -6.34 12.73
CA THR A 9 0.84 -7.04 11.72
C THR A 9 1.57 -7.00 10.39
N ARG A 10 1.80 -8.19 9.79
CA ARG A 10 2.54 -8.40 8.55
C ARG A 10 1.72 -9.25 7.59
N ALA A 11 1.61 -8.81 6.35
CA ALA A 11 0.87 -9.46 5.27
C ALA A 11 1.26 -8.82 3.92
N ILE A 12 0.82 -9.39 2.80
CA ILE A 12 0.90 -8.68 1.51
C ILE A 12 -0.18 -7.59 1.43
N LEU A 13 0.01 -6.59 0.55
CA LEU A 13 -0.93 -5.48 0.45
C LEU A 13 -2.36 -5.93 0.11
N GLU A 14 -2.53 -6.91 -0.78
CA GLU A 14 -3.84 -7.46 -1.15
C GLU A 14 -4.62 -7.96 0.09
N GLU A 15 -3.96 -8.76 0.93
CA GLU A 15 -4.54 -9.28 2.18
C GLU A 15 -4.93 -8.16 3.17
N PHE A 16 -4.17 -7.06 3.22
CA PHE A 16 -4.56 -5.90 4.03
C PHE A 16 -5.82 -5.22 3.52
N ILE A 17 -5.92 -5.03 2.20
CA ILE A 17 -7.08 -4.39 1.55
C ILE A 17 -8.33 -5.22 1.82
N ASP A 18 -8.25 -6.53 1.65
CA ASP A 18 -9.36 -7.45 1.88
C ASP A 18 -9.80 -7.50 3.36
N ALA A 19 -8.84 -7.53 4.28
CA ALA A 19 -9.15 -7.66 5.71
C ALA A 19 -9.69 -6.36 6.35
N TYR A 20 -9.23 -5.19 5.89
CA TYR A 20 -9.47 -3.92 6.56
C TYR A 20 -10.22 -2.87 5.73
N THR A 21 -10.30 -3.01 4.41
CA THR A 21 -10.72 -1.99 3.44
C THR A 21 -9.71 -0.82 3.28
N PRO A 22 -9.59 -0.25 2.06
CA PRO A 22 -8.69 0.89 1.82
C PRO A 22 -8.98 2.10 2.72
N TYR A 23 -10.25 2.40 2.96
CA TYR A 23 -10.68 3.55 3.77
C TYR A 23 -10.20 3.47 5.22
N PHE A 24 -10.23 2.27 5.81
CA PHE A 24 -9.69 2.06 7.14
C PHE A 24 -8.17 2.25 7.16
N LEU A 25 -7.47 1.66 6.20
CA LEU A 25 -6.01 1.73 6.10
C LEU A 25 -5.50 3.17 5.94
N MET A 26 -6.29 4.08 5.35
CA MET A 26 -5.94 5.51 5.27
C MET A 26 -5.66 6.15 6.63
N LYS A 27 -6.34 5.69 7.70
CA LYS A 27 -6.09 6.15 9.08
C LYS A 27 -4.69 5.75 9.57
N TYR A 28 -4.13 4.69 8.98
CA TYR A 28 -2.86 4.05 9.33
C TYR A 28 -1.73 4.40 8.36
N GLY A 29 -1.89 5.41 7.51
CA GLY A 29 -0.80 5.93 6.65
C GLY A 29 -0.69 5.27 5.28
N TYR A 30 -1.70 4.50 4.88
CA TYR A 30 -1.93 4.08 3.50
C TYR A 30 -2.57 5.22 2.68
N ARG A 31 -2.28 5.30 1.39
CA ARG A 31 -2.98 6.18 0.45
C ARG A 31 -3.26 5.46 -0.86
N GLU A 32 -4.37 5.84 -1.46
CA GLU A 32 -4.78 5.38 -2.78
C GLU A 32 -4.98 6.59 -3.69
N TYR A 33 -4.22 6.64 -4.77
CA TYR A 33 -4.35 7.67 -5.79
C TYR A 33 -5.21 7.13 -6.92
N SER A 34 -6.27 7.86 -7.24
CA SER A 34 -7.25 7.43 -8.22
C SER A 34 -7.64 8.58 -9.13
N THR A 35 -7.98 8.27 -10.37
CA THR A 35 -8.59 9.22 -11.30
C THR A 35 -10.02 8.81 -11.63
N LEU A 36 -10.82 9.79 -12.06
CA LEU A 36 -12.14 9.55 -12.62
C LEU A 36 -12.00 9.36 -14.12
N VAL A 37 -12.41 8.21 -14.63
CA VAL A 37 -12.43 7.92 -16.06
C VAL A 37 -13.87 8.09 -16.56
N PRO A 38 -14.10 8.89 -17.63
CA PRO A 38 -15.42 9.05 -18.21
C PRO A 38 -16.07 7.68 -18.50
N LEU A 39 -17.35 7.54 -18.13
CA LEU A 39 -18.18 6.34 -18.37
C LEU A 39 -17.72 5.04 -17.68
N SER A 40 -16.57 5.01 -17.00
CA SER A 40 -15.98 3.82 -16.39
C SER A 40 -15.66 3.96 -14.90
N GLY A 41 -15.96 5.12 -14.31
CA GLY A 41 -15.91 5.34 -12.87
C GLY A 41 -14.50 5.61 -12.35
N ARG A 42 -14.22 5.18 -11.11
CA ARG A 42 -12.96 5.46 -10.41
C ARG A 42 -11.92 4.39 -10.76
N ARG A 43 -10.78 4.81 -11.31
CA ARG A 43 -9.62 3.93 -11.58
C ARG A 43 -8.50 4.24 -10.60
N VAL A 44 -8.02 3.23 -9.89
CA VAL A 44 -6.82 3.33 -9.05
C VAL A 44 -5.58 3.40 -9.94
N ILE A 45 -4.75 4.41 -9.74
CA ILE A 45 -3.50 4.63 -10.48
C ILE A 45 -2.34 3.97 -9.72
N CYS A 46 -2.23 4.26 -8.44
CA CYS A 46 -1.20 3.70 -7.58
C CYS A 46 -1.61 3.76 -6.12
N ARG A 47 -0.88 3.00 -5.29
CA ARG A 47 -1.06 2.92 -3.85
C ARG A 47 0.27 3.23 -3.19
N SER A 48 0.23 3.84 -2.02
CA SER A 48 1.44 4.18 -1.28
C SER A 48 1.24 3.98 0.21
N VAL A 49 2.37 3.86 0.91
CA VAL A 49 2.40 3.86 2.36
C VAL A 49 3.46 4.81 2.87
N LYS A 50 3.18 5.44 4.01
CA LYS A 50 4.17 6.22 4.74
C LYS A 50 5.15 5.29 5.45
N THR A 51 6.43 5.49 5.22
CA THR A 51 7.53 4.81 5.93
C THR A 51 8.27 5.79 6.84
N LYS A 52 9.30 5.32 7.55
CA LYS A 52 10.18 6.22 8.32
C LYS A 52 11.05 7.13 7.43
N TYR A 53 11.21 6.79 6.15
CA TYR A 53 12.06 7.50 5.20
C TYR A 53 11.28 8.40 4.21
N GLY A 54 9.95 8.41 4.30
CA GLY A 54 9.10 9.09 3.32
C GLY A 54 7.98 8.17 2.82
N GLU A 55 7.31 8.57 1.76
CA GLU A 55 6.23 7.81 1.13
C GLU A 55 6.80 6.90 0.03
N ILE A 56 6.38 5.64 0.00
CA ILE A 56 6.83 4.65 -0.98
C ILE A 56 5.60 4.08 -1.71
N ILE A 57 5.71 3.92 -3.03
CA ILE A 57 4.72 3.24 -3.86
C ILE A 57 4.79 1.73 -3.59
N VAL A 58 3.62 1.12 -3.41
CA VAL A 58 3.48 -0.30 -3.09
C VAL A 58 2.55 -1.00 -4.07
N HIS A 59 2.83 -2.26 -4.32
CA HIS A 59 2.09 -3.18 -5.18
C HIS A 59 1.40 -4.26 -4.35
N ASP A 60 0.47 -4.98 -4.98
CA ASP A 60 -0.42 -5.93 -4.29
C ASP A 60 0.35 -7.11 -3.65
N ASP A 61 1.50 -7.45 -4.22
CA ASP A 61 2.42 -8.51 -3.76
C ASP A 61 3.54 -8.02 -2.82
N ASP A 62 3.64 -6.71 -2.57
CA ASP A 62 4.60 -6.17 -1.62
C ASP A 62 4.23 -6.59 -0.20
N VAL A 63 5.23 -7.02 0.58
CA VAL A 63 5.01 -7.37 1.97
C VAL A 63 5.10 -6.12 2.84
N LEU A 64 4.03 -5.87 3.59
CA LEU A 64 3.91 -4.72 4.46
C LEU A 64 3.89 -5.16 5.92
N THR A 65 4.59 -4.43 6.79
CA THR A 65 4.47 -4.57 8.25
C THR A 65 4.07 -3.25 8.85
N TYR A 66 2.97 -3.22 9.60
CA TYR A 66 2.56 -2.00 10.31
C TYR A 66 3.46 -1.77 11.53
N VAL A 67 4.18 -0.65 11.57
CA VAL A 67 5.15 -0.34 12.63
C VAL A 67 4.66 0.72 13.62
N GLY A 68 3.37 1.07 13.58
CA GLY A 68 2.79 2.10 14.45
C GLY A 68 2.99 3.52 13.93
N GLY A 69 2.29 4.49 14.53
CA GLY A 69 2.46 5.91 14.21
C GLY A 69 2.18 6.26 12.74
N LYS A 70 1.25 5.54 12.11
CA LYS A 70 0.89 5.64 10.69
C LYS A 70 2.07 5.34 9.75
N LYS A 71 2.98 4.46 10.16
CA LYS A 71 4.17 4.08 9.38
C LYS A 71 4.17 2.58 9.10
N TRP A 72 4.82 2.25 8.00
CA TRP A 72 4.98 0.88 7.50
C TRP A 72 6.45 0.58 7.22
N ALA A 73 6.83 -0.67 7.44
CA ALA A 73 8.00 -1.26 6.80
C ALA A 73 7.54 -2.01 5.55
N VAL A 74 8.32 -1.91 4.47
CA VAL A 74 7.98 -2.44 3.16
C VAL A 74 9.12 -3.33 2.70
N GLU A 75 8.80 -4.55 2.30
CA GLU A 75 9.71 -5.47 1.60
C GLU A 75 9.19 -5.62 0.17
N GLN A 76 9.83 -4.93 -0.77
CA GLN A 76 9.46 -5.00 -2.19
C GLN A 76 9.96 -6.30 -2.81
N ARG A 77 9.12 -6.97 -3.61
CA ARG A 77 9.57 -8.12 -4.41
C ARG A 77 10.57 -7.66 -5.47
N LYS A 78 11.66 -8.43 -5.65
CA LYS A 78 12.81 -8.05 -6.51
C LYS A 78 12.50 -7.98 -8.00
N GLU A 79 11.37 -8.51 -8.48
CA GLU A 79 11.07 -8.56 -9.92
C GLU A 79 10.82 -7.17 -10.55
N HIS A 80 10.57 -6.13 -9.75
CA HIS A 80 10.29 -4.79 -10.29
C HIS A 80 11.51 -3.85 -10.41
N ARG A 81 12.75 -4.36 -10.26
CA ARG A 81 13.99 -3.57 -10.42
C ARG A 81 14.70 -3.67 -11.77
N ASP A 82 14.23 -4.49 -12.71
CA ASP A 82 14.83 -4.62 -14.04
C ASP A 82 14.06 -3.83 -15.13
N GLY A 83 13.51 -2.67 -14.76
CA GLY A 83 12.67 -1.85 -15.65
C GLY A 83 13.27 -0.51 -16.10
N THR A 84 14.53 -0.19 -15.78
CA THR A 84 15.16 1.06 -16.30
C THR A 84 16.69 0.98 -16.31
N ALA A 85 17.23 0.07 -17.11
CA ALA A 85 18.58 0.16 -17.65
C ALA A 85 18.55 -0.23 -19.13
N GLN A 86 17.90 0.59 -19.96
CA GLN A 86 18.13 0.55 -21.40
C GLN A 86 18.69 1.90 -21.84
N ARG A 87 20.01 1.86 -22.06
CA ARG A 87 20.86 2.62 -23.00
C ARG A 87 20.64 4.12 -23.16
#